data_AF-A0A925H5S5-F1
#
_entry.id   AF-A0A925H5S5-F1
#
_cell.length_a   1.000
_cell.length_b   1.000
_cell.length_c   1.000
_cell.angle_alpha   90.00
_cell.angle_beta   90.00
_cell.angle_gamma   90.00
#
_symmetry.space_group_name_H-M   'P 1'
#
loop_
_entity.id
_entity.type
_entity.pdbx_description
1 polymer ?
#
loop_
_entity_poly.entity_id
_entity_poly.type
_entity_poly.pdbx_seq_one_letter_code
_entity_poly.pdbx_strand_id
1 'polypeptide(L)' 'MKQSIAHIALVVDDYDEAIKFYTEKLGFTLIEDTVQSETKRWVLVAPKGAEECCLLLAKGVGEEQR' A
#
# COMPACT_ATOMS: atom_id res chain seq x y z
N MET A 1 -19.01 -18.91 8.49
CA MET A 1 -18.72 -17.63 7.81
C MET A 1 -17.32 -17.73 7.23
N LYS A 2 -17.11 -17.47 5.93
CA LYS A 2 -15.74 -17.43 5.35
C LYS A 2 -15.07 -16.15 5.84
N GLN A 3 -13.91 -16.27 6.47
CA GLN A 3 -13.08 -15.13 6.91
C GLN A 3 -11.91 -14.98 5.93
N SER A 4 -11.45 -13.74 5.71
CA SER A 4 -10.28 -13.43 4.89
C SER A 4 -9.53 -12.22 5.45
N ILE A 5 -8.26 -12.11 5.08
CA ILE A 5 -7.45 -10.91 5.34
C ILE A 5 -7.64 -9.97 4.16
N ALA A 6 -8.30 -8.82 4.39
CA ALA A 6 -8.53 -7.84 3.32
C ALA A 6 -7.23 -7.11 2.92
N HIS A 7 -6.45 -6.68 3.91
CA HIS A 7 -5.26 -5.85 3.71
C HIS A 7 -4.13 -6.29 4.62
N ILE A 8 -2.90 -6.27 4.10
CA ILE A 8 -1.68 -6.35 4.91
C ILE A 8 -0.99 -4.99 4.82
N ALA A 9 -0.80 -4.35 5.98
CA ALA A 9 -0.08 -3.08 6.04
C ALA A 9 1.43 -3.31 5.94
N LEU A 10 2.08 -2.61 5.02
CA LEU A 10 3.53 -2.55 4.91
C LEU A 10 3.99 -1.13 5.20
N VAL A 11 4.89 -0.99 6.17
CA VAL A 11 5.49 0.30 6.49
C VAL A 11 6.52 0.65 5.42
N VAL A 12 6.44 1.88 4.89
CA VAL A 12 7.31 2.39 3.84
C VAL A 12 7.86 3.76 4.21
N ASP A 13 9.07 4.09 3.74
CA ASP A 13 9.69 5.40 3.98
C ASP A 13 8.92 6.52 3.28
N ASP A 14 8.54 6.30 2.02
CA ASP A 14 7.77 7.26 1.24
C ASP A 14 6.70 6.59 0.35
N TYR A 15 5.55 7.28 0.22
CA TYR A 15 4.43 6.78 -0.57
C TYR A 15 4.77 6.72 -2.06
N ASP A 16 5.34 7.79 -2.62
CA ASP A 16 5.51 7.90 -4.07
C ASP A 16 6.61 6.94 -4.55
N GLU A 17 7.67 6.77 -3.75
CA GLU A 17 8.71 5.76 -4.02
C GLU A 17 8.15 4.33 -3.96
N ALA A 18 7.36 4.01 -2.93
CA ALA A 18 6.77 2.69 -2.78
C ALA A 18 5.76 2.38 -3.89
N ILE A 19 4.85 3.31 -4.21
CA ILE A 19 3.89 3.18 -5.31
C ILE A 19 4.66 2.88 -6.61
N LYS A 20 5.70 3.65 -6.89
CA LYS A 20 6.53 3.45 -8.09
C LYS A 20 7.19 2.07 -8.12
N PHE A 21 7.78 1.64 -7.00
CA PHE A 21 8.39 0.32 -6.91
C PHE A 21 7.39 -0.80 -7.21
N TYR A 22 6.23 -0.79 -6.53
CA TYR A 22 5.23 -1.83 -6.72
C TYR A 22 4.60 -1.81 -8.12
N THR A 23 4.29 -0.63 -8.65
CA THR A 23 3.60 -0.52 -9.95
C THR A 23 4.54 -0.71 -11.14
N GLU A 24 5.76 -0.15 -11.09
CA GLU A 24 6.69 -0.18 -12.23
C GLU A 24 7.66 -1.37 -12.20
N LYS A 25 8.14 -1.78 -11.01
CA LYS A 25 9.11 -2.88 -10.90
C LYS A 25 8.43 -4.23 -10.74
N LEU A 26 7.41 -4.30 -9.89
CA LEU A 26 6.68 -5.55 -9.63
C LEU A 26 5.42 -5.70 -10.48
N GLY A 27 5.01 -4.66 -11.20
CA GLY A 27 3.86 -4.70 -12.11
C GLY A 27 2.51 -4.79 -11.40
N PHE A 28 2.43 -4.35 -10.14
CA PHE A 28 1.18 -4.29 -9.39
C PHE A 28 0.29 -3.17 -9.95
N THR A 29 -1.01 -3.27 -9.67
CA THR A 29 -1.98 -2.21 -9.94
C THR A 29 -2.13 -1.34 -8.70
N LEU A 30 -2.10 -0.02 -8.87
CA LEU A 30 -2.55 0.93 -7.86
C LEU A 30 -4.08 0.89 -7.81
N ILE A 31 -4.63 0.38 -6.71
CA ILE A 31 -6.06 0.19 -6.51
C ILE A 31 -6.70 1.46 -5.96
N GLU A 32 -6.03 2.12 -5.02
CA GLU A 32 -6.49 3.35 -4.40
C GLU A 32 -5.30 4.20 -3.95
N ASP A 33 -5.42 5.52 -4.09
CA ASP A 33 -4.53 6.52 -3.48
C ASP A 33 -5.39 7.71 -3.03
N THR A 34 -5.88 7.65 -1.79
CA THR A 34 -6.78 8.65 -1.21
C THR A 34 -6.08 9.44 -0.11
N VAL A 35 -6.03 10.76 -0.23
CA VAL A 35 -5.52 11.65 0.82
C VAL A 35 -6.49 11.67 2.01
N GLN A 36 -6.00 11.32 3.19
CA GLN A 36 -6.78 11.33 4.44
C GLN A 36 -6.46 12.53 5.34
N SER A 37 -5.24 13.05 5.27
CA SER A 37 -4.78 14.24 5.97
C SER A 37 -3.56 14.84 5.26
N GLU A 38 -3.00 15.92 5.78
CA GLU A 38 -1.77 16.54 5.25
C GLU A 38 -0.59 15.56 5.15
N THR A 39 -0.53 14.54 6.02
CA THR A 39 0.60 13.61 6.12
C THR A 39 0.25 12.16 5.82
N LYS A 40 -1.04 11.82 5.66
CA LYS A 40 -1.50 10.43 5.55
C LYS A 40 -2.29 10.19 4.28
N ARG A 41 -1.93 9.12 3.57
CA ARG A 41 -2.68 8.59 2.42
C ARG A 41 -3.16 7.17 2.72
N TRP A 42 -4.31 6.79 2.15
CA TRP A 42 -4.76 5.42 2.04
C TRP A 42 -4.32 4.89 0.67
N VAL A 43 -3.28 4.05 0.65
CA VAL A 43 -2.67 3.59 -0.59
C VAL A 43 -2.76 2.07 -0.67
N LEU A 44 -3.51 1.56 -1.64
CA LEU A 44 -3.69 0.13 -1.87
C LEU A 44 -3.03 -0.29 -3.18
N VAL A 45 -2.18 -1.31 -3.13
CA VAL A 45 -1.56 -1.94 -4.33
C VAL A 45 -1.76 -3.44 -4.31
N ALA A 46 -1.96 -4.04 -5.49
CA ALA A 46 -2.19 -5.48 -5.60
C ALA A 46 -1.54 -6.06 -6.87
N PRO A 47 -1.08 -7.33 -6.87
CA PRO A 47 -0.75 -8.03 -8.10
C PRO A 47 -1.93 -8.00 -9.08
N LYS A 48 -1.63 -7.97 -10.39
CA LYS A 48 -2.68 -8.02 -11.41
C LYS A 48 -3.53 -9.29 -11.24
N GLY A 49 -4.85 -9.12 -11.22
CA GLY A 49 -5.80 -10.23 -11.07
C GLY A 49 -5.99 -10.75 -9.64
N ALA A 50 -5.41 -10.11 -8.62
CA ALA A 50 -5.71 -10.45 -7.24
C ALA A 50 -7.13 -10.01 -6.86
N GLU A 51 -7.90 -10.93 -6.24
CA GLU A 51 -9.30 -10.68 -5.85
C GLU A 51 -9.53 -10.66 -4.33
N GLU A 52 -8.62 -11.24 -3.53
CA GLU A 52 -8.88 -11.49 -2.10
C GLU A 52 -8.11 -10.56 -1.14
N CYS A 53 -6.87 -10.16 -1.45
CA CYS A 53 -6.02 -9.38 -0.55
C CYS A 53 -5.16 -8.36 -1.32
N CYS A 54 -4.91 -7.20 -0.71
CA CYS A 54 -3.97 -6.22 -1.24
C CYS A 54 -3.06 -5.65 -0.14
N LEU A 55 -1.97 -5.00 -0.56
CA LEU A 55 -1.06 -4.31 0.35
C LEU A 55 -1.56 -2.90 0.61
N LEU A 56 -1.64 -2.52 1.88
CA LEU A 56 -1.79 -1.14 2.31
C LEU A 56 -0.40 -0.57 2.58
N LEU A 57 0.02 0.41 1.78
CA LEU A 57 1.27 1.11 2.04
C LEU A 57 1.02 2.16 3.12
N ALA A 58 1.75 2.07 4.23
CA ALA A 58 1.64 2.98 5.37
C ALA A 58 2.97 3.71 5.54
N LYS A 59 2.98 5.04 5.39
CA LYS A 59 4.20 5.81 5.61
C LYS A 59 4.61 5.74 7.08
N GLY A 60 5.86 5.34 7.34
CA GLY A 60 6.44 5.29 8.67
C GLY A 60 6.52 6.67 9.31
N VAL A 61 6.48 6.71 10.64
CA VAL A 61 6.66 7.92 11.44
C VAL A 61 7.87 7.75 12.33
N GLY A 62 8.84 8.66 12.21
CA GLY A 62 10.09 8.60 12.97
C GLY A 62 11.13 7.67 12.35
N GLU A 63 12.35 7.71 12.89
CA GLU A 63 13.47 6.88 12.39
C GLU A 63 13.30 5.40 12.72
N GLU A 64 12.52 5.04 13.75
CA GLU A 64 12.27 3.63 14.11
C GLU A 64 11.47 2.84 13.05
N GLN A 65 10.78 3.55 12.16
CA GLN A 65 9.85 3.01 11.17
C GLN A 65 10.32 3.24 9.73
N ARG A 66 11.59 3.64 9.56
CA ARG A 66 12.20 3.93 8.27
C ARG A 66 12.79 2.68 7.61
#